data_AF-A0A5D2B0R5-F1
#
_entry.id   AF-A0A5D2B0R5-F1
#
_cell.length_a   1.000
_cell.length_b   1.000
_cell.length_c   1.000
_cell.angle_alpha   90.00
_cell.angle_beta   90.00
_cell.angle_gamma   90.00
#
_symmetry.space_group_name_H-M   'P 1'
#
loop_
_entity.id
_entity.type
_entity.pdbx_description
1 polymer ?
#
loop_
_entity_poly.entity_id
_entity_poly.type
_entity_poly.pdbx_seq_one_letter_code
_entity_poly.pdbx_strand_id
1 'polypeptide(L)'
;MTTTKKNMLPPGLVNNLQEVLLSRKGGNSNTNNDEQQQKPDAVTDSTETSTSASDENDNSKPVVLVTNGEGIYSLGLVYLVQALVRSGLYNVHVCAPQSDKSVSSHSVTVRETITVTPAEIDGATAYEVSGTPVDCVSLALSGALFSWSKPLLVISGINRGSSCGHHMFYSGVVGGAREALVSGVPSLSISLNWKREESQESDFKDAVAVCLPLITAAIRDIEKGVFPKSCFLSIEIPTSPSANKGFKLTKQSMWRSAPNWLAVSANRHPSSAAHFMSNQQSLGLQLAQLSRDASAAGAARRISAQRQNVEVESVGAVKSDTNKVKKYFRLEFINKEQEEAEEDLDFKALDNGFVTVTPFSLCPQIEVDIQTAASDWISGALQVEQ
;
A
#
# COMPACT_ATOMS: atom_id res chain seq x y z
N MET A 1 -31.61 -34.43 -38.71
CA MET A 1 -31.70 -33.02 -38.30
C MET A 1 -30.81 -32.84 -37.07
N THR A 2 -29.59 -32.37 -37.27
CA THR A 2 -28.59 -32.19 -36.21
C THR A 2 -27.94 -30.83 -36.42
N THR A 3 -28.29 -29.87 -35.56
CA THR A 3 -27.75 -28.50 -35.58
C THR A 3 -26.77 -28.33 -34.42
N THR A 4 -25.50 -28.18 -34.77
CA THR A 4 -24.38 -27.75 -33.94
C THR A 4 -24.59 -26.33 -33.42
N LYS A 5 -24.60 -26.15 -32.08
CA LYS A 5 -24.55 -24.83 -31.43
C LYS A 5 -23.12 -24.29 -31.42
N LYS A 6 -22.88 -23.17 -32.10
CA LYS A 6 -21.70 -22.32 -31.91
C LYS A 6 -21.93 -21.41 -30.70
N ASN A 7 -21.01 -21.43 -29.75
CA ASN A 7 -20.94 -20.45 -28.66
C ASN A 7 -20.58 -19.09 -29.25
N MET A 8 -21.54 -18.15 -29.21
CA MET A 8 -21.32 -16.74 -29.53
C MET A 8 -21.12 -15.97 -28.22
N LEU A 9 -20.08 -15.14 -28.18
CA LEU A 9 -19.82 -14.19 -27.09
C LEU A 9 -20.96 -13.17 -26.95
N PRO A 10 -21.20 -12.61 -25.75
CA PRO A 10 -22.32 -11.72 -25.49
C PRO A 10 -22.28 -10.42 -26.34
N PRO A 11 -23.45 -9.89 -26.75
CA PRO A 11 -23.55 -8.79 -27.73
C PRO A 11 -22.82 -7.49 -27.34
N GLY A 12 -22.63 -7.23 -26.04
CA GLY A 12 -21.92 -6.05 -25.55
C GLY A 12 -20.41 -6.05 -25.81
N LEU A 13 -19.81 -7.22 -26.08
CA LEU A 13 -18.37 -7.35 -26.33
C LEU A 13 -18.00 -7.13 -27.81
N VAL A 14 -18.98 -7.22 -28.71
CA VAL A 14 -18.78 -7.14 -30.16
C VAL A 14 -18.75 -5.68 -30.65
N ASN A 15 -19.50 -4.78 -30.01
CA ASN A 15 -19.60 -3.38 -30.46
C ASN A 15 -18.31 -2.59 -30.17
N ASN A 16 -17.66 -2.82 -29.02
CA ASN A 16 -16.40 -2.14 -28.66
C ASN A 16 -15.19 -2.68 -29.44
N LEU A 17 -15.25 -3.89 -29.97
CA LEU A 17 -14.19 -4.45 -30.82
C LEU A 17 -14.25 -3.92 -32.25
N GLN A 18 -15.44 -3.62 -32.78
CA GLN A 18 -15.57 -3.12 -34.16
C GLN A 18 -15.11 -1.66 -34.30
N GLU A 19 -15.33 -0.80 -33.31
CA GLU A 19 -14.83 0.60 -33.34
C GLU A 19 -13.30 0.71 -33.24
N VAL A 20 -12.66 -0.19 -32.48
CA VAL A 20 -11.19 -0.25 -32.36
C VAL A 20 -10.53 -0.90 -33.59
N LEU A 21 -11.25 -1.77 -34.31
CA LEU A 21 -10.75 -2.41 -35.54
C LEU A 21 -10.89 -1.53 -36.78
N LEU A 22 -11.89 -0.64 -36.83
CA LEU A 22 -12.06 0.31 -37.93
C LEU A 22 -11.06 1.47 -37.89
N SER A 23 -10.56 1.84 -36.71
CA SER A 23 -9.54 2.86 -36.52
C SER A 23 -8.10 2.41 -36.85
N ARG A 24 -7.89 1.12 -37.14
CA ARG A 24 -6.58 0.56 -37.56
C ARG A 24 -6.48 0.22 -39.06
N LYS A 25 -7.55 0.37 -39.83
CA LYS A 25 -7.61 -0.05 -41.24
C LYS A 25 -7.33 1.10 -42.22
N GLY A 26 -6.20 1.77 -42.03
CA GLY A 26 -5.68 2.80 -42.94
C GLY A 26 -4.15 2.83 -42.93
N GLY A 27 -3.52 1.96 -43.71
CA GLY A 27 -2.07 1.94 -43.91
C GLY A 27 -1.52 0.61 -44.47
N ASN A 28 -1.36 0.56 -45.80
CA ASN A 28 -0.70 -0.45 -46.67
C ASN A 28 0.56 -1.13 -46.07
N SER A 29 0.81 -2.45 -46.13
CA SER A 29 0.90 -3.47 -47.21
C SER A 29 2.30 -3.63 -47.86
N ASN A 30 2.98 -4.77 -47.59
CA ASN A 30 3.71 -5.67 -48.51
C ASN A 30 4.73 -6.57 -47.74
N THR A 31 4.48 -7.89 -47.60
CA THR A 31 4.97 -9.07 -48.41
C THR A 31 6.47 -9.40 -48.18
N ASN A 32 6.97 -10.62 -47.95
CA ASN A 32 6.58 -12.02 -48.27
C ASN A 32 7.41 -13.06 -47.43
N ASN A 33 6.84 -14.26 -47.23
CA ASN A 33 7.40 -15.64 -47.31
C ASN A 33 8.60 -16.08 -46.44
N ASP A 34 8.82 -17.34 -46.03
CA ASP A 34 8.12 -18.63 -46.05
C ASP A 34 8.86 -19.58 -45.06
N GLU A 35 8.08 -20.43 -44.37
CA GLU A 35 8.28 -21.87 -44.12
C GLU A 35 9.44 -22.51 -43.31
N GLN A 36 8.96 -23.46 -42.47
CA GLN A 36 9.43 -24.84 -42.21
C GLN A 36 10.16 -25.24 -40.92
N GLN A 37 9.66 -26.38 -40.42
CA GLN A 37 9.88 -27.11 -39.17
C GLN A 37 11.16 -27.97 -39.19
N GLN A 38 11.73 -28.29 -38.02
CA GLN A 38 11.87 -29.66 -37.48
C GLN A 38 12.77 -29.73 -36.22
N LYS A 39 12.31 -30.51 -35.23
CA LYS A 39 13.04 -31.23 -34.16
C LYS A 39 12.50 -32.68 -34.23
N PRO A 40 13.20 -33.76 -33.79
CA PRO A 40 13.56 -34.03 -32.38
C PRO A 40 14.93 -34.75 -32.24
N ASP A 41 15.53 -34.94 -31.05
CA ASP A 41 15.36 -36.18 -30.26
C ASP A 41 15.99 -36.09 -28.85
N ALA A 42 15.51 -37.00 -28.00
CA ALA A 42 15.76 -37.16 -26.57
C ALA A 42 16.86 -38.18 -26.26
N VAL A 43 17.51 -38.06 -25.08
CA VAL A 43 18.12 -39.18 -24.36
C VAL A 43 17.89 -38.99 -22.85
N THR A 44 17.29 -40.02 -22.25
CA THR A 44 17.09 -40.32 -20.83
C THR A 44 18.36 -40.87 -20.17
N ASP A 45 18.61 -40.51 -18.91
CA ASP A 45 19.08 -41.47 -17.90
C ASP A 45 18.66 -41.04 -16.49
N SER A 46 18.44 -42.03 -15.63
CA SER A 46 17.73 -42.00 -14.35
C SER A 46 18.62 -42.52 -13.23
N THR A 47 18.70 -41.87 -12.06
CA THR A 47 18.62 -42.52 -10.72
C THR A 47 18.67 -41.53 -9.53
N GLU A 48 17.56 -41.54 -8.79
CA GLU A 48 17.36 -41.56 -7.32
C GLU A 48 18.19 -40.69 -6.34
N THR A 49 17.50 -39.65 -5.86
CA THR A 49 17.12 -39.33 -4.46
C THR A 49 18.14 -39.48 -3.33
N SER A 50 18.57 -38.33 -2.79
CA SER A 50 18.74 -38.15 -1.34
C SER A 50 18.10 -36.83 -0.93
N THR A 51 17.16 -36.91 0.01
CA THR A 51 16.31 -35.84 0.51
C THR A 51 17.06 -35.01 1.55
N SER A 52 17.47 -33.81 1.15
CA SER A 52 17.64 -32.66 2.04
C SER A 52 16.75 -31.54 1.52
N ALA A 53 15.82 -31.06 2.34
CA ALA A 53 15.01 -29.89 2.02
C ALA A 53 15.92 -28.66 1.97
N SER A 54 16.47 -28.40 0.79
CA SER A 54 17.11 -27.15 0.44
C SER A 54 16.06 -26.25 -0.20
N ASP A 55 15.90 -25.05 0.35
CA ASP A 55 15.27 -23.89 -0.30
C ASP A 55 16.09 -23.52 -1.54
N GLU A 56 16.05 -24.36 -2.57
CA GLU A 56 16.57 -24.00 -3.87
C GLU A 56 15.56 -23.07 -4.53
N ASN A 57 15.92 -21.79 -4.53
CA ASN A 57 15.32 -20.78 -5.38
C ASN A 57 15.37 -21.32 -6.82
N ASP A 58 14.25 -21.86 -7.31
CA ASP A 58 14.17 -22.46 -8.64
C ASP A 58 14.38 -21.35 -9.67
N ASN A 59 15.59 -21.27 -10.20
CA ASN A 59 16.02 -20.19 -11.09
C ASN A 59 15.20 -20.10 -12.38
N SER A 60 14.31 -21.06 -12.65
CA SER A 60 13.37 -21.04 -13.77
C SER A 60 12.09 -20.25 -13.50
N LYS A 61 11.71 -20.06 -12.23
CA LYS A 61 10.46 -19.37 -11.86
C LYS A 61 10.68 -17.86 -11.76
N PRO A 62 9.71 -17.03 -12.22
CA PRO A 62 9.81 -15.60 -12.08
C PRO A 62 9.72 -15.20 -10.60
N VAL A 63 10.53 -14.19 -10.25
CA VAL A 63 10.59 -13.63 -8.91
C VAL A 63 9.46 -12.60 -8.74
N VAL A 64 8.69 -12.73 -7.65
CA VAL A 64 7.66 -11.76 -7.25
C VAL A 64 8.02 -11.22 -5.87
N LEU A 65 8.14 -9.89 -5.75
CA LEU A 65 8.39 -9.22 -4.48
C LEU A 65 7.08 -8.70 -3.91
N VAL A 66 6.84 -8.95 -2.62
CA VAL A 66 5.64 -8.50 -1.89
C VAL A 66 6.03 -7.57 -0.74
N THR A 67 5.28 -6.48 -0.60
CA THR A 67 5.37 -5.53 0.53
C THR A 67 3.95 -5.09 0.94
N ASN A 68 3.83 -4.24 1.98
CA ASN A 68 2.56 -3.60 2.35
C ASN A 68 2.80 -2.34 3.21
N GLY A 69 1.71 -1.70 3.66
CA GLY A 69 1.74 -0.63 4.65
C GLY A 69 1.58 -1.10 6.10
N GLU A 70 0.76 -2.13 6.36
CA GLU A 70 0.38 -2.55 7.72
C GLU A 70 1.43 -3.39 8.48
N GLY A 71 2.44 -3.88 7.76
CA GLY A 71 3.55 -4.65 8.30
C GLY A 71 3.49 -6.15 8.00
N ILE A 72 4.59 -6.85 8.23
CA ILE A 72 4.85 -8.17 7.66
C ILE A 72 3.86 -9.27 8.07
N TYR A 73 3.25 -9.15 9.25
CA TYR A 73 2.27 -10.13 9.75
C TYR A 73 0.81 -9.68 9.54
N SER A 74 0.56 -8.67 8.70
CA SER A 74 -0.81 -8.25 8.40
C SER A 74 -1.57 -9.36 7.65
N LEU A 75 -2.87 -9.48 7.94
CA LEU A 75 -3.72 -10.53 7.36
C LEU A 75 -3.72 -10.50 5.83
N GLY A 76 -3.81 -9.31 5.23
CA GLY A 76 -3.85 -9.15 3.79
C GLY A 76 -2.54 -9.55 3.10
N LEU A 77 -1.38 -9.25 3.70
CA LEU A 77 -0.09 -9.69 3.17
C LEU A 77 0.08 -11.21 3.32
N VAL A 78 -0.19 -11.75 4.51
CA VAL A 78 -0.03 -13.19 4.79
C VAL A 78 -0.91 -14.02 3.84
N TYR A 79 -2.19 -13.65 3.66
CA TYR A 79 -3.06 -14.39 2.73
C TYR A 79 -2.64 -14.26 1.28
N LEU A 80 -2.14 -13.09 0.86
CA LEU A 80 -1.63 -12.89 -0.49
C LEU A 80 -0.40 -13.77 -0.74
N VAL A 81 0.58 -13.74 0.16
CA VAL A 81 1.80 -14.55 0.04
C VAL A 81 1.47 -16.04 0.02
N GLN A 82 0.63 -16.51 0.94
CA GLN A 82 0.18 -17.90 0.95
C GLN A 82 -0.47 -18.32 -0.37
N ALA A 83 -1.29 -17.46 -0.99
CA ALA A 83 -1.91 -17.77 -2.26
C ALA A 83 -0.91 -17.83 -3.42
N LEU A 84 0.06 -16.91 -3.45
CA LEU A 84 1.14 -16.89 -4.44
C LEU A 84 2.03 -18.14 -4.30
N VAL A 85 2.42 -18.50 -3.09
CA VAL A 85 3.23 -19.70 -2.80
C VAL A 85 2.48 -20.96 -3.19
N ARG A 86 1.20 -21.11 -2.81
CA ARG A 86 0.36 -22.27 -3.15
C ARG A 86 0.19 -22.47 -4.66
N SER A 87 0.32 -21.43 -5.47
CA SER A 87 0.30 -21.58 -6.93
C SER A 87 1.46 -22.43 -7.45
N GLY A 88 2.60 -22.43 -6.74
CA GLY A 88 3.82 -23.13 -7.14
C GLY A 88 4.52 -22.53 -8.36
N LEU A 89 4.04 -21.40 -8.90
CA LEU A 89 4.51 -20.81 -10.15
C LEU A 89 5.63 -19.78 -9.98
N TYR A 90 5.83 -19.26 -8.77
CA TYR A 90 6.65 -18.06 -8.53
C TYR A 90 7.63 -18.26 -7.37
N ASN A 91 8.78 -17.61 -7.45
CA ASN A 91 9.66 -17.42 -6.30
C ASN A 91 9.19 -16.18 -5.53
N VAL A 92 8.53 -16.39 -4.40
CA VAL A 92 7.91 -15.30 -3.62
C VAL A 92 8.89 -14.80 -2.57
N HIS A 93 9.19 -13.50 -2.63
CA HIS A 93 10.02 -12.81 -1.66
C HIS A 93 9.21 -11.72 -0.98
N VAL A 94 9.45 -11.49 0.31
CA VAL A 94 8.73 -10.50 1.10
C VAL A 94 9.72 -9.54 1.75
N CYS A 95 9.48 -8.24 1.60
CA CYS A 95 10.19 -7.20 2.34
C CYS A 95 9.14 -6.19 2.80
N ALA A 96 8.82 -6.17 4.09
CA ALA A 96 7.69 -5.39 4.61
C ALA A 96 8.03 -4.73 5.96
N PRO A 97 7.33 -3.65 6.33
CA PRO A 97 7.55 -2.99 7.61
C PRO A 97 7.34 -3.93 8.81
N GLN A 98 8.06 -3.70 9.90
CA GLN A 98 7.83 -4.43 11.17
C GLN A 98 6.53 -4.00 11.89
N SER A 99 5.97 -2.86 11.53
CA SER A 99 4.81 -2.24 12.18
C SER A 99 3.98 -1.44 11.18
N ASP A 100 2.76 -1.04 11.54
CA ASP A 100 1.91 -0.23 10.69
C ASP A 100 2.56 1.11 10.27
N LYS A 101 2.68 1.29 8.95
CA LYS A 101 3.17 2.45 8.21
C LYS A 101 2.19 2.81 7.08
N SER A 102 0.90 2.49 7.22
CA SER A 102 -0.11 2.69 6.16
C SER A 102 -0.23 4.15 5.69
N VAL A 103 0.08 5.12 6.57
CA VAL A 103 0.00 6.57 6.30
C VAL A 103 1.40 7.19 6.12
N SER A 104 2.36 6.44 5.56
CA SER A 104 3.73 6.92 5.36
C SER A 104 3.93 7.69 4.05
N SER A 105 2.94 7.76 3.14
CA SER A 105 3.12 8.31 1.80
C SER A 105 4.33 7.67 1.09
N HIS A 106 5.05 8.45 0.30
CA HIS A 106 6.34 8.10 -0.32
C HIS A 106 7.54 8.52 0.55
N SER A 107 7.47 8.35 1.88
CA SER A 107 8.58 8.74 2.75
C SER A 107 9.75 7.75 2.68
N VAL A 108 10.96 8.30 2.62
CA VAL A 108 12.23 7.57 2.63
C VAL A 108 12.99 7.93 3.91
N THR A 109 13.55 6.92 4.57
CA THR A 109 14.40 7.11 5.74
C THR A 109 15.83 7.46 5.30
N VAL A 110 16.23 8.73 5.45
CA VAL A 110 17.55 9.22 5.02
C VAL A 110 18.36 9.66 6.23
N ARG A 111 19.64 9.26 6.28
CA ARG A 111 20.61 9.57 7.36
C ARG A 111 20.29 8.94 8.71
N GLU A 112 19.33 8.02 8.77
CA GLU A 112 19.05 7.18 9.93
C GLU A 112 19.27 5.71 9.54
N THR A 113 19.58 4.87 10.54
CA THR A 113 19.76 3.44 10.33
C THR A 113 18.43 2.72 10.45
N ILE A 114 18.11 1.88 9.46
CA ILE A 114 17.00 0.93 9.53
C ILE A 114 17.52 -0.47 9.88
N THR A 115 16.75 -1.23 10.64
CA THR A 115 17.06 -2.63 10.97
C THR A 115 16.30 -3.57 10.04
N VAL A 116 16.89 -4.72 9.77
CA VAL A 116 16.29 -5.80 8.99
C VAL A 116 16.43 -7.09 9.78
N THR A 117 15.35 -7.83 9.92
CA THR A 117 15.31 -9.13 10.58
C THR A 117 14.63 -10.16 9.68
N PRO A 118 15.13 -11.40 9.60
CA PRO A 118 14.41 -12.48 8.91
C PRO A 118 13.03 -12.70 9.55
N ALA A 119 12.03 -13.01 8.73
CA ALA A 119 10.69 -13.34 9.18
C ALA A 119 10.26 -14.70 8.61
N GLU A 120 9.46 -15.43 9.37
CA GLU A 120 8.98 -16.76 8.98
C GLU A 120 7.64 -16.63 8.24
N ILE A 121 7.65 -16.92 6.94
CA ILE A 121 6.44 -17.05 6.12
C ILE A 121 6.58 -18.30 5.24
N ASP A 122 5.71 -19.29 5.46
CA ASP A 122 5.78 -20.58 4.78
C ASP A 122 5.93 -20.46 3.25
N GLY A 123 7.05 -20.98 2.73
CA GLY A 123 7.36 -21.04 1.31
C GLY A 123 7.76 -19.71 0.66
N ALA A 124 8.11 -18.69 1.45
CA ALA A 124 8.64 -17.42 0.96
C ALA A 124 9.87 -16.97 1.76
N THR A 125 10.87 -16.39 1.10
CA THR A 125 11.97 -15.71 1.81
C THR A 125 11.50 -14.32 2.25
N ALA A 126 11.44 -14.07 3.55
CA ALA A 126 10.83 -12.86 4.09
C ALA A 126 11.75 -12.09 5.05
N TYR A 127 11.72 -10.77 4.95
CA TYR A 127 12.42 -9.86 5.84
C TYR A 127 11.46 -8.76 6.35
N GLU A 128 11.48 -8.54 7.66
CA GLU A 128 10.83 -7.40 8.29
C GLU A 128 11.82 -6.24 8.45
N VAL A 129 11.35 -5.01 8.21
CA VAL A 129 12.21 -3.81 8.18
C VAL A 129 11.63 -2.72 9.09
N SER A 130 12.48 -2.00 9.83
CA SER A 130 12.01 -0.91 10.72
C SER A 130 11.54 0.36 9.99
N GLY A 131 11.76 0.43 8.67
CA GLY A 131 11.50 1.57 7.80
C GLY A 131 10.07 1.63 7.27
N THR A 132 9.89 2.38 6.19
CA THR A 132 8.63 2.56 5.45
C THR A 132 8.49 1.49 4.35
N PRO A 133 7.31 1.34 3.70
CA PRO A 133 7.16 0.46 2.54
C PRO A 133 8.10 0.84 1.38
N VAL A 134 8.40 2.14 1.23
CA VAL A 134 9.37 2.64 0.25
C VAL A 134 10.77 2.16 0.59
N ASP A 135 11.18 2.26 1.86
CA ASP A 135 12.48 1.73 2.30
C ASP A 135 12.57 0.22 2.06
N CYS A 136 11.49 -0.53 2.31
CA CYS A 136 11.44 -1.98 2.09
C CYS A 136 11.67 -2.34 0.62
N VAL A 137 10.95 -1.68 -0.29
CA VAL A 137 11.08 -1.92 -1.74
C VAL A 137 12.46 -1.48 -2.23
N SER A 138 12.88 -0.27 -1.87
CA SER A 138 14.18 0.27 -2.29
C SER A 138 15.34 -0.62 -1.81
N LEU A 139 15.30 -1.05 -0.55
CA LEU A 139 16.30 -1.95 0.03
C LEU A 139 16.30 -3.33 -0.65
N ALA A 140 15.12 -3.89 -0.94
CA ALA A 140 15.02 -5.16 -1.67
C ALA A 140 15.63 -5.05 -3.07
N LEU A 141 15.33 -3.96 -3.79
CA LEU A 141 15.82 -3.71 -5.15
C LEU A 141 17.30 -3.29 -5.20
N SER A 142 17.90 -2.89 -4.08
CA SER A 142 19.33 -2.56 -4.00
C SER A 142 20.26 -3.77 -4.18
N GLY A 143 19.73 -5.00 -4.06
CA GLY A 143 20.51 -6.24 -4.07
C GLY A 143 21.21 -6.56 -2.74
N ALA A 144 20.96 -5.79 -1.67
CA ALA A 144 21.56 -6.02 -0.37
C ALA A 144 20.96 -7.21 0.42
N LEU A 145 19.69 -7.53 0.19
CA LEU A 145 18.95 -8.56 0.93
C LEU A 145 18.69 -9.84 0.15
N PHE A 146 18.58 -9.75 -1.16
CA PHE A 146 18.19 -10.85 -2.02
C PHE A 146 19.23 -11.07 -3.12
N SER A 147 19.46 -12.33 -3.47
CA SER A 147 20.46 -12.71 -4.47
C SER A 147 19.99 -12.57 -5.92
N TRP A 148 18.71 -12.27 -6.16
CA TRP A 148 18.19 -12.00 -7.49
C TRP A 148 18.53 -10.57 -7.95
N SER A 149 18.61 -10.34 -9.26
CA SER A 149 18.97 -9.02 -9.82
C SER A 149 17.79 -8.05 -9.90
N LYS A 150 16.60 -8.54 -10.27
CA LYS A 150 15.38 -7.75 -10.39
C LYS A 150 14.14 -8.65 -10.31
N PRO A 151 13.09 -8.29 -9.56
CA PRO A 151 11.84 -9.03 -9.58
C PRO A 151 11.06 -8.71 -10.87
N LEU A 152 10.25 -9.66 -11.33
CA LEU A 152 9.36 -9.46 -12.48
C LEU A 152 8.25 -8.46 -12.14
N LEU A 153 7.72 -8.54 -10.92
CA LEU A 153 6.62 -7.73 -10.42
C LEU A 153 6.81 -7.43 -8.93
N VAL A 154 6.47 -6.21 -8.51
CA VAL A 154 6.29 -5.85 -7.11
C VAL A 154 4.79 -5.71 -6.80
N ILE A 155 4.32 -6.37 -5.73
CA ILE A 155 2.95 -6.24 -5.24
C ILE A 155 2.99 -5.59 -3.87
N SER A 156 2.35 -4.43 -3.74
CA SER A 156 2.19 -3.71 -2.48
C SER A 156 0.75 -3.89 -1.99
N GLY A 157 0.54 -4.65 -0.92
CA GLY A 157 -0.78 -4.98 -0.38
C GLY A 157 -0.89 -6.41 0.16
N ILE A 158 -2.09 -6.91 0.47
CA ILE A 158 -3.38 -6.20 0.46
C ILE A 158 -3.53 -5.39 1.75
N ASN A 159 -3.77 -4.08 1.65
CA ASN A 159 -3.92 -3.23 2.82
C ASN A 159 -5.37 -3.05 3.24
N ARG A 160 -5.59 -2.85 4.54
CA ARG A 160 -6.87 -2.41 5.08
C ARG A 160 -7.13 -0.94 4.77
N GLY A 161 -8.34 -0.65 4.31
CA GLY A 161 -8.82 0.69 4.01
C GLY A 161 -8.49 1.12 2.59
N SER A 162 -9.36 1.95 2.00
CA SER A 162 -9.18 2.41 0.64
C SER A 162 -8.08 3.47 0.50
N SER A 163 -7.36 3.42 -0.62
CA SER A 163 -6.43 4.46 -1.07
C SER A 163 -6.99 5.30 -2.23
N CYS A 164 -8.31 5.28 -2.50
CA CYS A 164 -8.92 6.04 -3.59
C CYS A 164 -8.69 7.55 -3.51
N GLY A 165 -8.75 8.17 -4.69
CA GLY A 165 -8.72 9.61 -4.83
C GLY A 165 -7.46 10.25 -4.28
N HIS A 166 -7.61 11.34 -3.54
CA HIS A 166 -6.52 12.06 -2.89
C HIS A 166 -6.04 11.38 -1.59
N HIS A 167 -6.74 10.36 -1.08
CA HIS A 167 -6.22 9.59 0.07
C HIS A 167 -4.92 8.86 -0.30
N MET A 168 -4.73 8.55 -1.59
CA MET A 168 -3.50 7.93 -2.07
C MET A 168 -2.22 8.69 -1.75
N PHE A 169 -2.29 10.02 -1.62
CA PHE A 169 -1.09 10.82 -1.36
C PHE A 169 -0.48 10.49 0.01
N TYR A 170 -1.28 9.95 0.94
CA TYR A 170 -0.80 9.51 2.24
C TYR A 170 -0.51 8.01 2.30
N SER A 171 -0.93 7.25 1.30
CA SER A 171 -0.87 5.78 1.31
C SER A 171 0.56 5.26 1.16
N GLY A 172 1.04 4.55 2.18
CA GLY A 172 2.32 3.84 2.13
C GLY A 172 2.32 2.69 1.11
N VAL A 173 1.17 2.08 0.87
CA VAL A 173 0.99 0.98 -0.10
C VAL A 173 1.21 1.50 -1.52
N VAL A 174 0.62 2.66 -1.82
CA VAL A 174 0.85 3.39 -3.07
C VAL A 174 2.31 3.84 -3.17
N GLY A 175 2.92 4.29 -2.06
CA GLY A 175 4.35 4.61 -1.99
C GLY A 175 5.23 3.43 -2.40
N GLY A 176 5.00 2.23 -1.85
CA GLY A 176 5.76 1.03 -2.19
C GLY A 176 5.63 0.63 -3.68
N ALA A 177 4.40 0.66 -4.23
CA ALA A 177 4.19 0.39 -5.65
C ALA A 177 4.85 1.46 -6.54
N ARG A 178 4.77 2.73 -6.15
CA ARG A 178 5.43 3.83 -6.85
C ARG A 178 6.95 3.70 -6.83
N GLU A 179 7.54 3.28 -5.71
CA GLU A 179 9.00 3.11 -5.59
C GLU A 179 9.52 2.02 -6.53
N ALA A 180 8.78 0.92 -6.64
CA ALA A 180 9.07 -0.12 -7.62
C ALA A 180 9.06 0.43 -9.05
N LEU A 181 8.05 1.24 -9.38
CA LEU A 181 7.95 1.88 -10.70
C LEU A 181 9.09 2.88 -10.96
N VAL A 182 9.47 3.69 -9.95
CA VAL A 182 10.64 4.58 -10.02
C VAL A 182 11.92 3.79 -10.31
N SER A 183 12.03 2.59 -9.73
CA SER A 183 13.13 1.64 -9.99
C SER A 183 12.97 0.85 -11.29
N GLY A 184 11.97 1.19 -12.11
CA GLY A 184 11.71 0.57 -13.41
C GLY A 184 11.15 -0.84 -13.34
N VAL A 185 10.56 -1.25 -12.21
CA VAL A 185 9.90 -2.55 -12.03
C VAL A 185 8.37 -2.35 -12.15
N PRO A 186 7.66 -3.16 -12.96
CA PRO A 186 6.20 -3.17 -12.94
C PRO A 186 5.65 -3.42 -11.53
N SER A 187 4.54 -2.77 -11.18
CA SER A 187 4.00 -2.90 -9.84
C SER A 187 2.49 -2.75 -9.75
N LEU A 188 1.93 -3.33 -8.69
CA LEU A 188 0.53 -3.24 -8.31
C LEU A 188 0.43 -2.71 -6.87
N SER A 189 -0.48 -1.78 -6.60
CA SER A 189 -0.97 -1.50 -5.24
C SER A 189 -2.34 -2.13 -5.07
N ILE A 190 -2.59 -2.79 -3.94
CA ILE A 190 -3.86 -3.48 -3.69
C ILE A 190 -4.38 -3.09 -2.30
N SER A 191 -5.61 -2.56 -2.26
CA SER A 191 -6.29 -2.23 -1.01
C SER A 191 -7.70 -2.81 -0.97
N LEU A 192 -8.12 -3.24 0.22
CA LEU A 192 -9.50 -3.62 0.51
C LEU A 192 -10.18 -2.45 1.21
N ASN A 193 -11.36 -2.02 0.74
CA ASN A 193 -12.21 -1.02 1.39
C ASN A 193 -12.87 -1.58 2.67
N TRP A 194 -12.02 -2.06 3.57
CA TRP A 194 -12.40 -2.71 4.80
C TRP A 194 -12.95 -1.66 5.77
N LYS A 195 -14.15 -1.90 6.28
CA LYS A 195 -14.82 -1.01 7.23
C LYS A 195 -15.09 -1.75 8.53
N ARG A 196 -14.80 -1.10 9.66
CA ARG A 196 -14.90 -1.73 11.00
C ARG A 196 -16.27 -2.33 11.31
N GLU A 197 -17.32 -1.69 10.85
CA GLU A 197 -18.70 -2.07 11.17
C GLU A 197 -19.32 -3.02 10.14
N GLU A 198 -18.71 -3.17 8.97
CA GLU A 198 -19.27 -3.91 7.84
C GLU A 198 -18.44 -5.15 7.44
N SER A 199 -17.12 -5.11 7.65
CA SER A 199 -16.18 -6.11 7.15
C SER A 199 -15.70 -7.11 8.22
N GLN A 200 -15.29 -8.28 7.76
CA GLN A 200 -14.71 -9.36 8.56
C GLN A 200 -13.25 -9.60 8.17
N GLU A 201 -12.48 -10.26 9.04
CA GLU A 201 -11.10 -10.64 8.73
C GLU A 201 -11.00 -11.68 7.60
N SER A 202 -12.06 -12.49 7.41
CA SER A 202 -12.17 -13.43 6.30
C SER A 202 -12.20 -12.75 4.93
N ASP A 203 -12.65 -11.49 4.87
CA ASP A 203 -12.80 -10.76 3.61
C ASP A 203 -11.45 -10.54 2.91
N PHE A 204 -10.34 -10.57 3.64
CA PHE A 204 -9.01 -10.54 3.03
C PHE A 204 -8.73 -11.78 2.16
N LYS A 205 -9.26 -12.96 2.51
CA LYS A 205 -9.12 -14.15 1.66
C LYS A 205 -9.91 -13.98 0.36
N ASP A 206 -11.12 -13.42 0.44
CA ASP A 206 -11.95 -13.15 -0.73
C ASP A 206 -11.31 -12.07 -1.60
N ALA A 207 -10.73 -11.03 -0.99
CA ALA A 207 -9.94 -10.00 -1.67
C ALA A 207 -8.75 -10.59 -2.45
N VAL A 208 -8.00 -11.51 -1.84
CA VAL A 208 -6.93 -12.24 -2.54
C VAL A 208 -7.50 -13.03 -3.73
N ALA A 209 -8.58 -13.77 -3.53
CA ALA A 209 -9.22 -14.53 -4.61
C ALA A 209 -9.65 -13.65 -5.79
N VAL A 210 -10.17 -12.46 -5.52
CA VAL A 210 -10.55 -11.46 -6.53
C VAL A 210 -9.34 -10.93 -7.30
N CYS A 211 -8.19 -10.72 -6.65
CA CYS A 211 -7.01 -10.14 -7.29
C CYS A 211 -6.08 -11.15 -7.98
N LEU A 212 -6.11 -12.44 -7.61
CA LEU A 212 -5.24 -13.46 -8.20
C LEU A 212 -5.30 -13.53 -9.74
N PRO A 213 -6.47 -13.44 -10.41
CA PRO A 213 -6.53 -13.42 -11.88
C PRO A 213 -5.82 -12.21 -12.48
N LEU A 214 -5.91 -11.03 -11.86
CA LEU A 214 -5.22 -9.81 -12.29
C LEU A 214 -3.71 -9.94 -12.10
N ILE A 215 -3.26 -10.47 -10.97
CA ILE A 215 -1.82 -10.71 -10.70
C ILE A 215 -1.25 -11.70 -11.73
N THR A 216 -1.96 -12.80 -11.98
CA THR A 216 -1.56 -13.81 -12.96
C THR A 216 -1.49 -13.22 -14.38
N ALA A 217 -2.48 -12.40 -14.75
CA ALA A 217 -2.49 -11.71 -16.03
C ALA A 217 -1.34 -10.70 -16.14
N ALA A 218 -1.07 -9.93 -15.08
CA ALA A 218 0.04 -8.97 -15.03
C ALA A 218 1.37 -9.67 -15.26
N ILE A 219 1.66 -10.75 -14.52
CA ILE A 219 2.89 -11.55 -14.66
C ILE A 219 3.05 -12.05 -16.11
N ARG A 220 2.02 -12.71 -16.64
CA ARG A 220 2.00 -13.23 -18.03
C ARG A 220 2.25 -12.13 -19.06
N ASP A 221 1.65 -10.95 -18.87
CA ASP A 221 1.70 -9.86 -19.84
C ASP A 221 3.01 -9.04 -19.72
N ILE A 222 3.65 -9.03 -18.55
CA ILE A 222 5.00 -8.50 -18.37
C ILE A 222 6.00 -9.37 -19.13
N GLU A 223 5.92 -10.71 -19.00
CA GLU A 223 6.79 -11.64 -19.74
C GLU A 223 6.65 -11.51 -21.25
N LYS A 224 5.44 -11.22 -21.73
CA LYS A 224 5.14 -10.97 -23.15
C LYS A 224 5.48 -9.55 -23.61
N GLY A 225 5.85 -8.64 -22.70
CA GLY A 225 6.16 -7.24 -23.01
C GLY A 225 4.94 -6.39 -23.41
N VAL A 226 3.72 -6.82 -23.06
CA VAL A 226 2.46 -6.14 -23.41
C VAL A 226 1.76 -5.50 -22.20
N PHE A 227 2.30 -5.68 -20.99
CA PHE A 227 1.82 -4.98 -19.80
C PHE A 227 1.96 -3.44 -19.95
N PRO A 228 1.02 -2.64 -19.39
CA PRO A 228 1.11 -1.18 -19.44
C PRO A 228 2.48 -0.65 -18.98
N LYS A 229 3.03 0.28 -19.76
CA LYS A 229 4.34 0.88 -19.50
C LYS A 229 4.20 2.22 -18.80
N SER A 230 5.23 2.60 -18.05
CA SER A 230 5.34 3.91 -17.37
C SER A 230 4.23 4.19 -16.35
N CYS A 231 3.53 3.15 -15.88
CA CYS A 231 2.55 3.26 -14.82
C CYS A 231 2.56 2.03 -13.90
N PHE A 232 2.01 2.20 -12.70
CA PHE A 232 1.60 1.10 -11.83
C PHE A 232 0.08 1.05 -11.81
N LEU A 233 -0.50 -0.11 -11.48
CA LEU A 233 -1.95 -0.25 -11.37
C LEU A 233 -2.36 -0.27 -9.90
N SER A 234 -3.24 0.65 -9.50
CA SER A 234 -3.89 0.61 -8.19
C SER A 234 -5.20 -0.14 -8.28
N ILE A 235 -5.34 -1.17 -7.47
CA ILE A 235 -6.50 -2.05 -7.41
C ILE A 235 -7.20 -1.83 -6.07
N GLU A 236 -8.44 -1.37 -6.10
CA GLU A 236 -9.24 -1.18 -4.89
C GLU A 236 -10.43 -2.14 -4.92
N ILE A 237 -10.56 -2.91 -3.84
CA ILE A 237 -11.56 -3.97 -3.70
C ILE A 237 -12.68 -3.44 -2.80
N PRO A 238 -13.96 -3.58 -3.19
CA PRO A 238 -15.08 -3.06 -2.41
C PRO A 238 -15.21 -3.80 -1.07
N THR A 239 -15.97 -3.22 -0.14
CA THR A 239 -16.19 -3.72 1.23
C THR A 239 -16.61 -5.19 1.27
N SER A 240 -17.35 -5.66 0.27
CA SER A 240 -17.77 -7.06 0.10
C SER A 240 -17.12 -7.66 -1.15
N PRO A 241 -15.90 -8.21 -1.06
CA PRO A 241 -15.17 -8.72 -2.22
C PRO A 241 -15.91 -9.84 -2.96
N SER A 242 -16.56 -10.75 -2.23
CA SER A 242 -17.31 -11.88 -2.81
C SER A 242 -18.57 -11.47 -3.57
N ALA A 243 -19.12 -10.28 -3.28
CA ALA A 243 -20.32 -9.73 -3.91
C ALA A 243 -20.01 -8.60 -4.91
N ASN A 244 -18.74 -8.46 -5.33
CA ASN A 244 -18.34 -7.40 -6.26
C ASN A 244 -19.06 -7.50 -7.62
N LYS A 245 -19.27 -6.36 -8.27
CA LYS A 245 -19.99 -6.25 -9.56
C LYS A 245 -19.08 -6.46 -10.79
N GLY A 246 -17.84 -6.89 -10.58
CA GLY A 246 -16.80 -7.00 -11.60
C GLY A 246 -15.75 -5.89 -11.51
N PHE A 247 -14.92 -5.81 -12.54
CA PHE A 247 -13.80 -4.86 -12.65
C PHE A 247 -14.19 -3.63 -13.47
N LYS A 248 -13.74 -2.45 -13.04
CA LYS A 248 -13.91 -1.19 -13.76
C LYS A 248 -12.57 -0.47 -13.87
N LEU A 249 -12.20 -0.08 -15.09
CA LEU A 249 -11.10 0.86 -15.31
C LEU A 249 -11.56 2.25 -14.86
N THR A 250 -10.75 2.92 -14.04
CA THR A 250 -11.13 4.18 -13.40
C THR A 250 -10.07 5.25 -13.54
N LYS A 251 -10.48 6.49 -13.33
CA LYS A 251 -9.60 7.65 -13.12
C LYS A 251 -9.52 7.97 -11.63
N GLN A 252 -8.46 8.65 -11.23
CA GLN A 252 -8.33 9.13 -9.86
C GLN A 252 -9.39 10.19 -9.56
N SER A 253 -10.16 10.00 -8.50
CA SER A 253 -11.05 11.00 -7.95
C SER A 253 -10.32 12.11 -7.19
N MET A 254 -11.03 13.21 -6.92
CA MET A 254 -10.54 14.27 -6.03
C MET A 254 -10.90 13.99 -4.56
N TRP A 255 -11.60 12.88 -4.30
CA TRP A 255 -12.11 12.52 -3.00
C TRP A 255 -11.01 12.43 -1.94
N ARG A 256 -11.25 13.05 -0.78
CA ARG A 256 -10.42 12.88 0.42
C ARG A 256 -11.23 13.07 1.69
N SER A 257 -10.84 12.33 2.73
CA SER A 257 -11.23 12.66 4.09
C SER A 257 -10.61 13.99 4.54
N ALA A 258 -11.36 14.76 5.30
CA ALA A 258 -10.90 16.03 5.84
C ALA A 258 -10.06 15.79 7.10
N PRO A 259 -8.88 16.45 7.23
CA PRO A 259 -8.10 16.38 8.44
C PRO A 259 -8.81 17.13 9.58
N ASN A 260 -8.90 16.50 10.75
CA ASN A 260 -9.45 17.07 11.97
C ASN A 260 -8.43 16.96 13.11
N TRP A 261 -7.95 18.09 13.62
CA TRP A 261 -6.97 18.14 14.70
C TRP A 261 -7.66 18.30 16.05
N LEU A 262 -7.47 17.32 16.93
CA LEU A 262 -8.01 17.31 18.28
C LEU A 262 -6.93 17.65 19.29
N ALA A 263 -7.21 18.59 20.19
CA ALA A 263 -6.32 18.89 21.31
C ALA A 263 -6.34 17.74 22.33
N VAL A 264 -5.16 17.31 22.78
CA VAL A 264 -4.99 16.21 23.74
C VAL A 264 -4.40 16.76 25.03
N SER A 265 -4.96 16.36 26.17
CA SER A 265 -4.42 16.72 27.48
C SER A 265 -3.08 16.03 27.73
N ALA A 266 -2.11 16.76 28.30
CA ALA A 266 -0.78 16.24 28.65
C ALA A 266 -0.84 14.99 29.56
N ASN A 267 -1.88 14.85 30.38
CA ASN A 267 -2.06 13.71 31.29
C ASN A 267 -2.51 12.41 30.61
N ARG A 268 -2.96 12.48 29.34
CA ARG A 268 -3.29 11.29 28.53
C ARG A 268 -2.13 10.83 27.64
N HIS A 269 -0.99 11.53 27.68
CA HIS A 269 0.24 11.02 27.11
C HIS A 269 0.96 10.18 28.17
N PRO A 270 0.98 8.84 28.07
CA PRO A 270 2.13 8.12 28.58
C PRO A 270 3.35 8.72 27.86
N SER A 271 4.29 9.27 28.62
CA SER A 271 5.59 9.65 28.08
C SER A 271 6.13 8.47 27.26
N SER A 272 6.86 8.71 26.18
CA SER A 272 7.39 7.67 25.28
C SER A 272 8.14 6.50 25.96
N ALA A 273 8.51 6.64 27.24
CA ALA A 273 9.03 5.56 28.08
C ALA A 273 7.98 4.53 28.57
N ALA A 274 6.69 4.88 28.60
CA ALA A 274 5.63 4.02 29.16
C ALA A 274 5.03 3.04 28.14
N HIS A 275 5.35 3.16 26.85
CA HIS A 275 5.04 2.10 25.88
C HIS A 275 5.95 0.87 26.02
N PHE A 276 7.06 0.96 26.77
CA PHE A 276 7.98 -0.16 26.98
C PHE A 276 7.70 -0.99 28.25
N MET A 277 6.66 -0.66 29.03
CA MET A 277 6.35 -1.34 30.30
C MET A 277 4.85 -1.60 30.50
N SER A 278 4.14 -2.13 29.49
CA SER A 278 2.84 -2.75 29.75
C SER A 278 3.05 -4.22 30.13
N ASN A 279 3.21 -4.51 31.42
CA ASN A 279 2.54 -5.68 32.03
C ASN A 279 2.66 -5.89 33.54
N GLN A 280 3.19 -4.95 34.34
CA GLN A 280 3.03 -5.03 35.80
C GLN A 280 2.88 -3.64 36.43
N GLN A 281 1.66 -3.15 36.58
CA GLN A 281 1.39 -2.10 37.57
C GLN A 281 1.39 -2.76 38.94
N SER A 282 2.45 -2.53 39.73
CA SER A 282 2.56 -3.10 41.06
C SER A 282 1.55 -2.45 42.02
N LEU A 283 0.99 -3.25 42.92
CA LEU A 283 -0.01 -2.88 43.93
C LEU A 283 0.38 -1.64 44.76
N GLY A 284 1.69 -1.36 44.88
CA GLY A 284 2.22 -0.19 45.59
C GLY A 284 1.88 1.15 44.94
N LEU A 285 1.77 1.20 43.61
CA LEU A 285 1.37 2.42 42.88
C LEU A 285 -0.12 2.73 43.07
N GLN A 286 -0.97 1.70 43.13
CA GLN A 286 -2.40 1.87 43.45
C GLN A 286 -2.62 2.37 44.89
N LEU A 287 -1.86 1.86 45.85
CA LEU A 287 -1.94 2.30 47.26
C LEU A 287 -1.43 3.74 47.45
N ALA A 288 -0.37 4.13 46.74
CA ALA A 288 0.15 5.51 46.74
C ALA A 288 -0.79 6.52 46.04
N GLN A 289 -1.67 6.04 45.16
CA GLN A 289 -2.73 6.83 44.54
C GLN A 289 -3.89 7.05 45.54
N LEU A 290 -4.34 5.97 46.19
CA LEU A 290 -5.37 5.99 47.22
C LEU A 290 -4.99 6.86 48.44
N SER A 291 -3.73 6.86 48.85
CA SER A 291 -3.24 7.72 49.95
C SER A 291 -3.20 9.21 49.56
N ARG A 292 -2.96 9.50 48.28
CA ARG A 292 -2.96 10.88 47.75
C ARG A 292 -4.38 11.44 47.66
N ASP A 293 -5.33 10.63 47.18
CA ASP A 293 -6.72 11.05 47.05
C ASP A 293 -7.39 11.24 48.43
N ALA A 294 -7.04 10.40 49.42
CA ALA A 294 -7.45 10.59 50.81
C ALA A 294 -6.88 11.87 51.44
N SER A 295 -5.66 12.27 51.07
CA SER A 295 -5.03 13.52 51.54
C SER A 295 -5.64 14.76 50.87
N ALA A 296 -6.00 14.68 49.59
CA ALA A 296 -6.67 15.75 48.87
C ALA A 296 -8.10 16.00 49.40
N ALA A 297 -8.83 14.93 49.75
CA ALA A 297 -10.16 15.03 50.36
C ALA A 297 -10.14 15.62 51.79
N GLY A 298 -9.04 15.45 52.53
CA GLY A 298 -8.82 16.09 53.83
C GLY A 298 -8.46 17.58 53.72
N ALA A 299 -7.70 17.97 52.70
CA ALA A 299 -7.27 19.35 52.47
C ALA A 299 -8.39 20.26 51.94
N ALA A 300 -9.36 19.70 51.19
CA ALA A 300 -10.50 20.45 50.66
C ALA A 300 -11.48 20.97 51.75
N ARG A 301 -11.39 20.50 53.00
CA ARG A 301 -12.23 20.99 54.11
C ARG A 301 -11.62 22.16 54.91
N ARG A 302 -10.43 22.66 54.57
CA ARG A 302 -9.77 23.71 55.37
C ARG A 302 -9.36 24.98 54.62
N ILE A 303 -9.65 25.10 53.32
CA ILE A 303 -9.18 26.24 52.52
C ILE A 303 -10.37 27.09 52.06
N SER A 304 -10.98 27.76 53.02
CA SER A 304 -11.76 28.99 52.82
C SER A 304 -11.12 30.09 53.68
N ALA A 305 -9.81 30.30 53.54
CA ALA A 305 -9.13 31.48 54.07
C ALA A 305 -7.73 31.58 53.48
N GLN A 306 -7.40 32.79 53.04
CA GLN A 306 -6.06 33.33 52.79
C GLN A 306 -5.19 32.72 51.66
N ARG A 307 -5.07 33.54 50.61
CA ARG A 307 -3.90 33.60 49.72
C ARG A 307 -2.63 33.86 50.54
N GLN A 308 -1.63 33.00 50.44
CA GLN A 308 -0.21 33.40 50.42
C GLN A 308 0.61 32.45 49.54
N ASN A 309 1.51 33.05 48.78
CA ASN A 309 2.52 32.38 47.96
C ASN A 309 3.56 31.73 48.86
N VAL A 310 3.91 30.47 48.61
CA VAL A 310 5.11 29.84 49.18
C VAL A 310 5.95 29.31 48.03
N GLU A 311 7.13 29.90 47.90
CA GLU A 311 8.21 29.56 46.98
C GLU A 311 9.02 28.41 47.60
N VAL A 312 9.31 27.36 46.82
CA VAL A 312 10.20 26.26 47.25
C VAL A 312 11.30 26.15 46.20
N GLU A 313 12.49 26.59 46.55
CA GLU A 313 13.71 26.37 45.78
C GLU A 313 14.08 24.89 45.77
N SER A 314 14.27 24.34 44.57
CA SER A 314 14.88 23.03 44.36
C SER A 314 16.25 23.23 43.72
N VAL A 315 17.29 22.82 44.46
CA VAL A 315 18.69 22.89 44.04
C VAL A 315 19.00 21.70 43.13
N GLY A 316 19.09 21.97 41.82
CA GLY A 316 19.40 20.95 40.82
C GLY A 316 19.40 21.53 39.40
N ALA A 317 20.32 22.45 39.12
CA ALA A 317 20.38 23.15 37.85
C ALA A 317 21.07 22.31 36.75
N VAL A 318 20.31 21.42 36.11
CA VAL A 318 20.43 21.28 34.65
C VAL A 318 19.59 22.41 34.08
N LYS A 319 20.19 23.33 33.33
CA LYS A 319 19.44 24.39 32.62
C LYS A 319 18.56 23.75 31.54
N SER A 320 17.43 23.19 31.93
CA SER A 320 16.34 22.89 31.01
C SER A 320 15.65 24.21 30.69
N ASP A 321 15.42 24.45 29.42
CA ASP A 321 14.78 25.64 28.87
C ASP A 321 13.29 25.64 29.32
N THR A 322 13.03 26.05 30.57
CA THR A 322 11.80 25.72 31.34
C THR A 322 10.55 26.50 30.97
N ASN A 323 10.58 27.43 30.01
CA ASN A 323 9.40 28.24 29.68
C ASN A 323 8.66 27.84 28.39
N LYS A 324 8.94 26.67 27.81
CA LYS A 324 8.21 26.18 26.63
C LYS A 324 7.00 25.35 27.03
N VAL A 325 5.80 25.92 26.83
CA VAL A 325 4.53 25.19 26.99
C VAL A 325 4.31 24.25 25.80
N LYS A 326 4.40 22.94 26.03
CA LYS A 326 4.08 21.91 25.01
C LYS A 326 2.57 21.73 24.90
N LYS A 327 2.05 21.79 23.67
CA LYS A 327 0.65 21.48 23.33
C LYS A 327 0.63 20.17 22.52
N TYR A 328 -0.30 19.28 22.83
CA TYR A 328 -0.42 17.98 22.17
C TYR A 328 -1.69 17.96 21.32
N PHE A 329 -1.58 17.42 20.11
CA PHE A 329 -2.67 17.30 19.17
C PHE A 329 -2.64 15.91 18.53
N ARG A 330 -3.81 15.41 18.16
CA ARG A 330 -3.98 14.18 17.38
C ARG A 330 -4.74 14.51 16.11
N LEU A 331 -4.27 13.98 14.99
CA LEU A 331 -4.98 14.06 13.72
C LEU A 331 -5.93 12.86 13.60
N GLU A 332 -7.15 13.13 13.19
CA GLU A 332 -8.13 12.15 12.73
C GLU A 332 -8.66 12.57 11.36
N PHE A 333 -9.10 11.61 10.56
CA PHE A 333 -9.71 11.87 9.27
C PHE A 333 -11.22 11.69 9.38
N ILE A 334 -11.97 12.70 8.92
CA ILE A 334 -13.43 12.66 8.89
C ILE A 334 -13.87 12.51 7.44
N ASN A 335 -14.70 11.51 7.18
CA ASN A 335 -15.33 11.35 5.87
C ASN A 335 -16.29 12.50 5.64
N LYS A 336 -16.11 13.22 4.53
CA LYS A 336 -17.11 14.14 4.02
C LYS A 336 -17.88 13.43 2.92
N GLU A 337 -19.20 13.61 2.92
CA GLU A 337 -20.00 13.33 1.73
C GLU A 337 -19.52 14.29 0.64
N GLN A 338 -19.00 13.72 -0.44
CA GLN A 338 -18.62 14.45 -1.62
C GLN A 338 -19.40 13.83 -2.77
N GLU A 339 -20.30 14.61 -3.36
CA GLU A 339 -21.02 14.20 -4.55
C GLU A 339 -20.07 14.28 -5.74
N GLU A 340 -19.58 13.11 -6.15
CA GLU A 340 -18.89 12.95 -7.42
C GLU A 340 -19.89 12.46 -8.46
N ALA A 341 -20.09 13.26 -9.51
CA ALA A 341 -21.07 12.99 -10.57
C ALA A 341 -20.55 11.97 -11.61
N GLU A 342 -19.23 11.89 -11.78
CA GLU A 342 -18.59 11.00 -12.77
C GLU A 342 -18.49 9.57 -12.25
N GLU A 343 -19.08 8.61 -12.97
CA GLU A 343 -19.10 7.21 -12.56
C GLU A 343 -17.78 6.45 -12.78
N ASP A 344 -16.88 6.96 -13.62
CA ASP A 344 -15.58 6.38 -13.92
C ASP A 344 -14.48 6.82 -12.94
N LEU A 345 -14.83 7.57 -11.89
CA LEU A 345 -13.96 7.89 -10.78
C LEU A 345 -13.81 6.69 -9.83
N ASP A 346 -12.59 6.47 -9.35
CA ASP A 346 -12.22 5.33 -8.52
C ASP A 346 -13.06 5.22 -7.24
N PHE A 347 -13.23 6.32 -6.50
CA PHE A 347 -14.03 6.32 -5.27
C PHE A 347 -15.50 5.97 -5.56
N LYS A 348 -16.11 6.59 -6.57
CA LYS A 348 -17.51 6.34 -6.93
C LYS A 348 -17.76 4.92 -7.43
N ALA A 349 -16.86 4.39 -8.26
CA ALA A 349 -16.94 3.01 -8.74
C ALA A 349 -16.79 1.99 -7.61
N LEU A 350 -15.88 2.26 -6.67
CA LEU A 350 -15.66 1.43 -5.48
C LEU A 350 -16.89 1.42 -4.55
N ASP A 351 -17.47 2.59 -4.29
CA ASP A 351 -18.70 2.74 -3.50
C ASP A 351 -19.90 2.04 -4.17
N ASN A 352 -19.93 2.05 -5.50
CA ASN A 352 -20.90 1.30 -6.29
C ASN A 352 -20.66 -0.22 -6.30
N GLY A 353 -19.62 -0.72 -5.63
CA GLY A 353 -19.34 -2.16 -5.48
C GLY A 353 -18.54 -2.80 -6.61
N PHE A 354 -17.84 -2.00 -7.43
CA PHE A 354 -16.89 -2.52 -8.42
C PHE A 354 -15.50 -2.64 -7.81
N VAL A 355 -14.72 -3.61 -8.29
CA VAL A 355 -13.27 -3.60 -8.12
C VAL A 355 -12.72 -2.57 -9.10
N THR A 356 -11.98 -1.59 -8.61
CA THR A 356 -11.44 -0.53 -9.45
C THR A 356 -10.02 -0.83 -9.85
N VAL A 357 -9.63 -0.41 -11.05
CA VAL A 357 -8.26 -0.51 -11.55
C VAL A 357 -7.90 0.86 -12.10
N THR A 358 -7.06 1.61 -11.38
CA THR A 358 -6.63 2.96 -11.76
C THR A 358 -5.14 2.94 -12.11
N PRO A 359 -4.75 3.23 -13.37
CA PRO A 359 -3.35 3.34 -13.75
C PRO A 359 -2.76 4.69 -13.29
N PHE A 360 -1.58 4.65 -12.68
CA PHE A 360 -0.87 5.84 -12.19
C PHE A 360 0.52 5.97 -12.80
N SER A 361 0.77 7.10 -13.45
CA SER A 361 2.07 7.45 -14.04
C SER A 361 2.98 8.17 -13.03
N LEU A 362 4.30 8.07 -13.20
CA LEU A 362 5.28 8.88 -12.45
C LEU A 362 5.26 10.35 -12.88
N CYS A 363 4.99 10.58 -14.17
CA CYS A 363 4.84 11.90 -14.74
C CYS A 363 3.37 12.02 -15.17
N PRO A 364 2.47 12.58 -14.32
CA PRO A 364 1.17 12.98 -14.81
C PRO A 364 1.43 13.91 -16.00
N GLN A 365 0.69 13.73 -17.10
CA GLN A 365 0.78 14.68 -18.20
C GLN A 365 0.45 16.05 -17.58
N ILE A 366 1.46 16.92 -17.47
CA ILE A 366 1.22 18.28 -17.01
C ILE A 366 0.30 18.85 -18.08
N GLU A 367 -0.95 19.14 -17.68
CA GLU A 367 -1.92 19.68 -18.60
C GLU A 367 -1.32 20.92 -19.26
N VAL A 368 -1.39 20.98 -20.59
CA VAL A 368 -0.83 22.07 -21.39
C VAL A 368 -1.32 23.42 -20.87
N ASP A 369 -2.53 23.46 -20.33
CA ASP A 369 -3.15 24.61 -19.71
C ASP A 369 -2.39 25.10 -18.46
N ILE A 370 -1.88 24.21 -17.61
CA ILE A 370 -1.08 24.58 -16.44
C ILE A 370 0.26 25.18 -16.88
N GLN A 371 0.93 24.57 -17.87
CA GLN A 371 2.19 25.10 -18.38
C GLN A 371 1.99 26.47 -19.04
N THR A 372 0.93 26.62 -19.83
CA THR A 372 0.57 27.87 -20.48
C THR A 372 0.25 28.94 -19.45
N ALA A 373 -0.61 28.66 -18.47
CA ALA A 373 -0.94 29.59 -17.40
C ALA A 373 0.29 30.01 -16.57
N ALA A 374 1.20 29.08 -16.28
CA ALA A 374 2.45 29.40 -15.59
C ALA A 374 3.38 30.27 -16.45
N SER A 375 3.50 29.97 -17.75
CA SER A 375 4.29 30.75 -18.70
C SER A 375 3.76 32.18 -18.84
N ASP A 376 2.44 32.33 -18.95
CA ASP A 376 1.77 33.64 -19.03
C ASP A 376 1.98 34.43 -17.74
N TRP A 377 1.85 33.78 -16.59
CA TRP A 377 2.10 34.40 -15.29
C TRP A 377 3.54 34.89 -15.13
N ILE A 378 4.54 34.07 -15.50
CA ILE A 378 5.96 34.45 -15.48
C ILE A 378 6.21 35.64 -16.41
N SER A 379 5.67 35.59 -17.63
CA SER A 379 5.83 36.66 -18.62
C SER A 379 5.24 37.98 -18.12
N GLY A 380 4.04 37.95 -17.51
CA GLY A 380 3.41 39.12 -16.91
C GLY A 380 4.17 39.66 -15.70
N ALA A 381 4.70 38.79 -14.83
CA ALA A 381 5.45 39.19 -13.65
C ALA A 381 6.79 39.89 -13.98
N LEU A 382 7.44 39.51 -15.08
CA LEU A 382 8.75 40.02 -15.47
C LEU A 382 8.71 41.26 -16.38
N GLN A 383 7.55 41.62 -16.95
CA GLN A 383 7.38 42.79 -17.83
C GLN A 383 7.12 44.12 -17.07
N VAL A 384 7.14 44.12 -15.73
CA VAL A 384 6.83 45.33 -14.91
C VAL A 384 8.07 46.19 -14.61
N GLU A 385 9.27 45.81 -15.07
CA GLU A 385 10.47 46.66 -14.97
C GLU A 385 11.07 46.94 -16.36
N GLN A 386 10.48 47.89 -17.09
CA GLN A 386 11.19 48.66 -18.12
C GLN A 386 10.52 50.01 -18.40
#